data_AF-A0A7C7VMV7-F1
#
_entry.id   AF-A0A7C7VMV7-F1
#
_cell.length_a   1.000
_cell.length_b   1.000
_cell.length_c   1.000
_cell.angle_alpha   90.00
_cell.angle_beta   90.00
_cell.angle_gamma   90.00
#
_symmetry.space_group_name_H-M   'P 1'
#
loop_
_entity.id
_entity.type
_entity.pdbx_description
1 polymer ?
#
loop_
_entity_poly.entity_id
_entity_poly.type
_entity_poly.pdbx_seq_one_letter_code
_entity_poly.pdbx_strand_id
1 'polypeptide(L)'
;MNIVSHTILLKEAHSSGLGSCYIGDIMENYQKHKELFSLPPYVFPIAMLVFGYPTQQQKNRRMTTRFDKKFIVFENEYQPLDGDDFEKIFSSYP
;
A
#
# COMPACT_ATOMS: atom_id res chain seq x y z
N MET A 1 2.01 4.93 -13.89
CA MET A 1 3.04 3.91 -13.56
C MET A 1 2.77 3.19 -12.22
N ASN A 2 1.51 3.04 -11.77
CA ASN A 2 1.19 2.34 -10.50
C ASN A 2 0.50 0.97 -10.71
N ILE A 3 -0.03 0.71 -11.91
CA ILE A 3 -0.74 -0.54 -12.23
C ILE A 3 0.25 -1.68 -12.54
N VAL A 4 1.37 -1.38 -13.20
CA VAL A 4 2.33 -2.40 -13.67
C VAL A 4 3.03 -3.12 -12.50
N SER A 5 3.45 -2.38 -11.47
CA SER A 5 4.13 -2.96 -10.30
C SER A 5 3.19 -3.77 -9.41
N HIS A 6 1.93 -3.35 -9.24
CA HIS A 6 1.02 -4.00 -8.30
C HIS A 6 0.45 -5.32 -8.85
N THR A 7 0.19 -5.41 -10.16
CA THR A 7 -0.54 -6.57 -10.69
C THR A 7 0.35 -7.69 -11.19
N ILE A 8 1.53 -7.42 -11.74
CA ILE A 8 2.37 -8.47 -12.35
C ILE A 8 3.37 -9.01 -11.33
N LEU A 9 4.18 -8.15 -10.71
CA LEU A 9 5.25 -8.61 -9.81
C LEU A 9 4.71 -9.15 -8.47
N LEU A 10 3.68 -8.53 -7.89
CA LEU A 10 3.14 -8.98 -6.61
C LEU A 10 2.36 -10.29 -6.74
N LYS A 11 1.59 -10.45 -7.83
CA LYS A 11 0.83 -11.68 -8.05
C LYS A 11 1.75 -12.87 -8.23
N GLU A 12 2.80 -12.73 -9.04
CA GLU A 12 3.80 -13.77 -9.25
C GLU A 12 4.61 -14.08 -7.98
N ALA A 13 5.04 -13.04 -7.24
CA ALA A 13 5.72 -13.23 -5.96
C ALA A 13 4.83 -13.97 -4.95
N HIS A 14 3.57 -13.57 -4.81
CA HIS A 14 2.63 -14.22 -3.91
C HIS A 14 2.32 -15.67 -4.32
N SER A 15 2.19 -15.93 -5.63
CA SER A 15 2.05 -17.28 -6.18
C SER A 15 3.27 -18.17 -5.89
N SER A 16 4.46 -17.57 -5.81
CA SER A 16 5.72 -18.25 -5.47
C SER A 16 5.96 -18.36 -3.95
N GLY A 17 4.98 -17.96 -3.12
CA GLY A 17 5.05 -17.99 -1.66
C GLY A 17 5.88 -16.86 -1.03
N LEU A 18 6.25 -15.84 -1.81
CA LEU A 18 6.92 -14.63 -1.31
C LEU A 18 5.89 -13.61 -0.83
N GLY A 19 6.19 -12.98 0.30
CA GLY A 19 5.53 -11.78 0.77
C GLY A 19 6.21 -10.55 0.17
N SER A 20 5.46 -9.45 0.11
CA SER A 20 5.99 -8.15 -0.31
C SER A 20 5.44 -7.03 0.55
N CYS A 21 6.23 -5.96 0.70
CA CYS A 21 5.84 -4.77 1.44
C CYS A 21 6.28 -3.51 0.70
N TYR A 22 5.35 -2.55 0.54
CA TYR A 22 5.66 -1.23 0.02
C TYR A 22 6.18 -0.33 1.13
N ILE A 23 7.31 0.32 0.86
CA ILE A 23 7.90 1.33 1.73
C ILE A 23 7.80 2.69 1.02
N GLY A 24 6.84 3.51 1.48
CA GLY A 24 6.64 4.87 1.00
C GLY A 24 7.62 5.89 1.59
N ASP A 25 8.27 5.53 2.70
CA ASP A 25 9.25 6.36 3.42
C ASP A 25 10.48 6.74 2.59
N ILE A 26 10.69 6.10 1.44
CA ILE A 26 11.75 6.46 0.49
C ILE A 26 11.64 7.93 0.03
N MET A 27 10.45 8.51 0.07
CA MET A 27 10.22 9.92 -0.28
C MET A 27 10.66 10.89 0.84
N GLU A 28 10.55 10.50 2.12
CA GLU A 28 10.83 11.40 3.26
C GLU A 28 12.31 11.81 3.33
N ASN A 29 13.21 10.90 2.96
CA ASN A 29 14.66 11.11 2.98
C ASN A 29 15.27 11.15 1.57
N TYR A 30 14.65 11.89 0.64
CA TYR A 30 15.04 11.92 -0.77
C TYR A 30 16.54 12.13 -1.01
N GLN A 31 17.16 13.09 -0.33
CA GLN A 31 18.58 13.43 -0.52
C GLN A 31 19.50 12.25 -0.21
N LYS A 32 19.25 11.55 0.91
CA LYS A 32 20.01 10.35 1.29
C LYS A 32 19.83 9.24 0.26
N HIS A 33 18.60 9.02 -0.20
CA HIS A 33 18.32 7.99 -1.20
C HIS A 33 18.88 8.34 -2.58
N LYS A 34 18.90 9.63 -2.95
CA LYS A 34 19.52 10.11 -4.18
C LYS A 34 21.01 9.80 -4.22
N GLU A 35 21.72 10.05 -3.12
CA GLU A 35 23.14 9.71 -2.98
C GLU A 35 23.36 8.19 -2.96
N LEU A 36 22.59 7.48 -2.13
CA LEU A 36 22.72 6.03 -1.95
C LEU A 36 22.50 5.26 -3.27
N PHE A 37 21.48 5.63 -4.04
CA PHE A 37 21.15 4.98 -5.31
C PHE A 37 21.74 5.68 -6.53
N SER A 38 22.56 6.72 -6.33
CA SER A 38 23.17 7.52 -7.41
C SER A 38 22.15 7.95 -8.46
N LEU A 39 21.00 8.47 -8.01
CA LEU A 39 19.88 8.77 -8.90
C LEU A 39 20.26 9.92 -9.86
N PRO A 40 20.03 9.77 -11.18
CA PRO A 40 20.37 10.79 -12.15
C PRO A 40 19.44 12.02 -12.02
N PRO A 41 19.79 13.14 -12.68
CA PRO A 41 18.93 14.32 -12.72
C PRO A 41 17.50 13.97 -13.15
N TYR A 42 16.51 14.60 -12.53
CA TYR A 42 15.08 14.42 -12.80
C TYR A 42 14.49 13.03 -12.45
N VAL A 43 15.20 12.20 -11.68
CA VAL A 43 14.67 10.95 -11.12
C VAL A 43 14.25 11.13 -9.66
N PHE A 44 13.03 10.70 -9.36
CA PHE A 44 12.44 10.74 -8.03
C PHE A 44 11.88 9.36 -7.65
N PRO A 45 12.32 8.77 -6.52
CA PRO A 45 11.79 7.50 -6.04
C PRO A 45 10.43 7.72 -5.38
N ILE A 46 9.41 6.98 -5.84
CA ILE A 46 8.02 7.10 -5.36
C ILE A 46 7.65 6.01 -4.35
N ALA A 47 8.26 4.83 -4.47
CA ALA A 47 8.07 3.72 -3.56
C ALA A 47 9.25 2.75 -3.66
N MET A 48 9.60 2.11 -2.55
CA MET A 48 10.47 0.94 -2.53
C MET A 48 9.63 -0.31 -2.27
N LEU A 49 9.97 -1.40 -2.94
CA LEU A 49 9.28 -2.69 -2.79
C LEU A 49 10.27 -3.73 -2.27
N VAL A 50 9.96 -4.33 -1.13
CA VAL A 50 10.77 -5.37 -0.51
C VAL A 50 10.08 -6.72 -0.70
N PHE A 51 10.86 -7.76 -1.01
CA PHE A 51 10.39 -9.13 -1.15
C PHE A 51 11.10 -10.04 -0.15
N GLY A 52 10.39 -11.05 0.36
CA GLY A 52 10.97 -12.06 1.24
C GLY A 52 9.99 -13.17 1.59
N TYR A 53 10.47 -14.23 2.21
CA TYR A 53 9.61 -15.30 2.69
C TYR A 53 8.94 -14.89 4.01
N PRO A 54 7.60 -14.95 4.10
CA PRO A 54 6.89 -14.51 5.30
C PRO A 54 7.17 -15.45 6.46
N THR A 55 7.46 -14.89 7.63
CA THR A 55 7.63 -15.63 8.88
C THR A 55 6.29 -16.22 9.34
N GLN A 56 6.31 -17.21 10.25
CA GLN A 56 5.08 -17.80 10.76
C GLN A 56 4.18 -16.79 11.46
N GLN A 57 4.77 -15.81 12.17
CA GLN A 57 4.03 -14.71 12.76
C GLN A 57 3.30 -13.87 11.70
N GLN A 58 3.93 -13.60 10.55
CA GLN A 58 3.32 -12.84 9.47
C GLN A 58 2.20 -13.62 8.78
N LYS A 59 2.35 -14.94 8.62
CA LYS A 59 1.28 -15.81 8.08
C LYS A 59 0.09 -15.91 9.02
N ASN A 60 0.34 -15.97 10.33
CA ASN A 60 -0.69 -16.08 11.36
C ASN A 60 -1.31 -14.71 11.72
N ARG A 61 -0.74 -13.61 11.23
CA ARG A 61 -1.25 -12.26 11.48
C ARG A 61 -2.62 -12.10 10.83
N ARG A 62 -3.60 -11.65 11.63
CA ARG A 62 -4.90 -11.24 11.10
C ARG A 62 -4.71 -10.03 10.17
N MET A 63 -5.13 -10.17 8.92
CA MET A 63 -5.12 -9.07 7.97
C MET A 63 -6.09 -7.98 8.43
N THR A 64 -5.70 -6.72 8.25
CA THR A 64 -6.60 -5.59 8.53
C THR A 64 -7.74 -5.60 7.52
N THR A 65 -8.96 -5.48 8.02
CA THR A 65 -10.14 -5.31 7.18
C THR A 65 -10.09 -3.94 6.52
N ARG A 66 -10.38 -3.86 5.22
CA ARG A 66 -10.62 -2.58 4.56
C ARG A 66 -11.98 -2.05 5.01
N PHE A 67 -12.18 -0.73 4.89
CA PHE A 67 -13.49 -0.12 5.12
C PHE A 67 -14.55 -0.71 4.17
N ASP A 68 -15.81 -0.66 4.60
CA ASP A 68 -16.95 -1.12 3.81
C ASP A 68 -17.00 -0.38 2.46
N LYS A 69 -17.34 -1.12 1.39
CA LYS A 69 -17.41 -0.60 0.02
C LYS A 69 -18.32 0.61 -0.11
N LYS A 70 -19.38 0.70 0.70
CA LYS A 70 -20.31 1.84 0.70
C LYS A 70 -19.62 3.18 1.01
N PHE A 71 -18.46 3.15 1.66
CA PHE A 71 -17.66 4.35 1.98
C PHE A 71 -16.51 4.60 0.99
N ILE A 72 -16.29 3.67 0.03
CA ILE A 72 -15.18 3.71 -0.92
C ILE A 72 -15.69 3.90 -2.36
N VAL A 73 -16.85 3.33 -2.68
CA VAL A 73 -17.43 3.29 -4.02
C VAL A 73 -18.66 4.18 -4.05
N PHE A 74 -18.65 5.19 -4.91
CA PHE A 74 -19.78 6.08 -5.17
C PHE A 74 -20.17 5.99 -6.64
N GLU A 75 -21.47 5.84 -6.91
CA GLU A 75 -21.98 5.77 -8.27
C GLU A 75 -22.32 7.16 -8.78
N ASN A 76 -21.81 7.48 -9.98
CA ASN A 76 -22.00 8.74 -10.71
C ASN A 76 -21.34 9.98 -10.06
N GLU A 77 -21.59 10.23 -8.78
CA GLU A 77 -21.15 11.44 -8.08
C GLU A 77 -20.51 11.12 -6.74
N TYR A 78 -19.56 11.96 -6.33
CA TYR A 78 -18.90 11.84 -5.03
C TYR A 78 -19.88 12.21 -3.91
N GLN A 79 -20.03 11.34 -2.91
CA GLN A 79 -20.83 11.65 -1.72
C GLN A 79 -19.90 12.09 -0.58
N PRO A 80 -20.02 13.33 -0.08
CA PRO A 80 -19.25 13.77 1.07
C PRO A 80 -19.72 13.02 2.31
N LEU A 81 -18.77 12.46 3.05
CA LEU A 81 -19.01 11.76 4.31
C LEU A 81 -19.16 12.78 5.46
N ASP A 82 -20.13 12.56 6.33
CA ASP A 82 -20.36 13.39 7.52
C ASP A 82 -19.83 12.73 8.81
N GLY A 83 -20.02 13.41 9.94
CA GLY A 83 -19.56 12.93 11.26
C GLY A 83 -20.13 11.57 11.65
N ASP A 84 -21.42 11.34 11.38
CA ASP A 84 -22.09 10.07 11.71
C ASP A 84 -21.54 8.94 10.85
N ASP A 85 -21.16 9.23 9.60
CA ASP A 85 -20.53 8.25 8.72
C ASP A 85 -19.11 7.89 9.16
N PHE A 86 -18.32 8.85 9.66
CA PHE A 86 -17.03 8.54 10.27
C PHE A 86 -17.20 7.64 11.51
N GLU A 87 -18.19 7.90 12.37
CA GLU A 87 -18.45 7.03 13.52
C GLU A 87 -18.81 5.60 13.09
N LYS A 88 -19.65 5.44 12.05
CA LYS A 88 -19.98 4.11 11.48
C LYS A 88 -18.75 3.42 10.88
N ILE A 89 -17.88 4.17 10.20
CA ILE A 89 -16.63 3.66 9.62
C ILE A 89 -15.73 3.08 10.72
N PHE A 90 -15.49 3.85 11.78
CA PHE A 90 -14.61 3.43 12.88
C PHE A 90 -15.25 2.39 13.81
N SER A 91 -16.57 2.40 14.00
CA SER A 91 -17.29 1.38 14.76
C SER A 91 -17.19 -0.01 14.12
N SER A 92 -17.07 -0.07 12.79
CA SER A 92 -16.87 -1.32 12.04
C SER A 92 -15.42 -1.83 12.01
N TYR A 93 -14.48 -1.06 12.57
CA TYR A 93 -13.05 -1.41 12.62
C TYR A 93 -12.71 -2.10 13.95
N PRO A 94 -12.01 -3.25 13.95
CA PRO A 94 -11.64 -3.99 15.17
C PRO A 94 -10.45 -3.37 15.92
#